data_AF-A0AB35Y564-F1
#
_entry.id   AF-A0AB35Y564-F1
#
_cell.length_a   1.000
_cell.length_b   1.000
_cell.length_c   1.000
_cell.angle_alpha   90.00
_cell.angle_beta   90.00
_cell.angle_gamma   90.00
#
_symmetry.space_group_name_H-M   'P 1'
#
loop_
_entity.id
_entity.type
_entity.pdbx_description
1 polymer ?
#
loop_
_entity_poly.entity_id
_entity_poly.type
_entity_poly.pdbx_seq_one_letter_code
_entity_poly.pdbx_strand_id
1 'polypeptide(L)'
;MPSRILKESICTSESLAYLSAEAEVLFYRLIVKVDDFGLYYGSPKILASLLFPLNVPTEKKVSSWLAELVNGGLVATYRGEDGRQYLKLLSWDKHQNRRATKPKYPLPQEFDNTCSQGVSSDNSDTCAQMQADSSVNVNENVFENVNEKRKRVSAQRGAGVDDTFDQFWSVYPRKVGKKDAVKVWNQIRPNPDLTNQIVQGVERWKRSEQWTKDDGRFIPYPATFLRGERWNEYDRAEVIPSPKPATVKNYDDGEDFLDDGE
;
A
#
# COMPACT_ATOMS: atom_id res chain seq x y z
N MET A 1 -3.71 7.54 15.49
CA MET A 1 -3.95 7.92 14.07
C MET A 1 -2.90 7.28 13.19
N PRO A 2 -3.19 6.99 11.92
CA PRO A 2 -2.18 6.51 11.00
C PRO A 2 -1.09 7.58 10.84
N SER A 3 0.16 7.26 11.19
CA SER A 3 1.32 8.04 10.77
C SER A 3 1.39 8.10 9.25
N ARG A 4 1.27 9.31 8.69
CA ARG A 4 1.47 9.62 7.26
C ARG A 4 2.82 10.30 7.13
N ILE A 5 3.68 9.79 6.25
CA ILE A 5 5.05 10.29 6.10
C ILE A 5 5.16 11.03 4.77
N LEU A 6 5.49 12.32 4.81
CA LEU A 6 5.93 13.04 3.62
C LEU A 6 7.43 12.78 3.44
N LYS A 7 7.81 12.21 2.28
CA LYS A 7 9.22 11.92 1.95
C LYS A 7 9.84 13.13 1.25
N GLU A 8 11.14 13.34 1.41
CA GLU A 8 11.90 14.40 0.74
C GLU A 8 11.80 14.35 -0.80
N SER A 9 11.52 13.17 -1.36
CA SER A 9 11.27 12.99 -2.80
C SER A 9 10.13 13.82 -3.37
N ILE A 10 9.28 14.44 -2.54
CA ILE A 10 8.27 15.40 -3.02
C ILE A 10 8.91 16.65 -3.62
N CYS A 11 10.06 17.10 -3.09
CA CYS A 11 10.74 18.31 -3.55
C CYS A 11 11.41 18.13 -4.92
N THR A 12 11.72 16.89 -5.31
CA THR A 12 12.38 16.54 -6.58
C THR A 12 11.43 15.89 -7.59
N SER A 13 10.14 15.81 -7.27
CA SER A 13 9.14 15.13 -8.10
C SER A 13 8.70 16.01 -9.27
N GLU A 14 9.05 15.61 -10.49
CA GLU A 14 8.63 16.29 -11.73
C GLU A 14 7.10 16.41 -11.83
N SER A 15 6.35 15.36 -11.47
CA SER A 15 4.88 15.39 -11.50
C SER A 15 4.24 16.45 -10.59
N LEU A 16 4.93 16.84 -9.51
CA LEU A 16 4.46 17.90 -8.61
C LEU A 16 4.87 19.28 -9.12
N ALA A 17 6.04 19.38 -9.76
CA ALA A 17 6.55 20.64 -10.31
C ALA A 17 5.66 21.24 -11.42
N TYR A 18 4.85 20.43 -12.10
CA TYR A 18 3.90 20.89 -13.12
C TYR A 18 2.55 21.39 -12.56
N LEU A 19 2.30 21.26 -11.26
CA LEU A 19 1.03 21.64 -10.65
C LEU A 19 1.03 23.11 -10.21
N SER A 20 -0.17 23.69 -10.12
CA SER A 20 -0.34 24.94 -9.37
C SER A 20 -0.07 24.74 -7.87
N ALA A 21 0.40 25.80 -7.21
CA ALA A 21 0.70 25.78 -5.77
C ALA A 21 -0.53 25.36 -4.94
N GLU A 22 -1.73 25.79 -5.34
CA GLU A 22 -2.96 25.42 -4.65
C GLU A 22 -3.36 23.95 -4.88
N ALA A 23 -3.10 23.40 -6.07
CA ALA A 23 -3.28 21.97 -6.34
C ALA A 23 -2.29 21.11 -5.53
N GLU A 24 -1.05 21.60 -5.36
CA GLU A 24 -0.06 20.97 -4.50
C GLU A 24 -0.51 20.95 -3.02
N VAL A 25 -1.07 22.07 -2.53
CA VAL A 25 -1.66 22.15 -1.19
C VAL A 25 -2.83 21.18 -1.03
N LEU A 26 -3.71 21.06 -2.05
CA LEU A 26 -4.79 20.08 -2.06
C LEU A 26 -4.25 18.65 -1.92
N PHE A 27 -3.18 18.33 -2.66
CA PHE A 27 -2.53 17.02 -2.62
C PHE A 27 -1.94 16.70 -1.24
N TYR A 28 -1.24 17.64 -0.60
CA TYR A 28 -0.70 17.42 0.75
C TYR A 28 -1.81 17.21 1.79
N ARG A 29 -2.90 17.97 1.72
CA ARG A 29 -4.07 17.77 2.60
C ARG A 29 -4.73 16.42 2.36
N LEU A 30 -4.78 15.96 1.11
CA LEU A 30 -5.28 14.63 0.75
C LEU A 30 -4.46 13.51 1.38
N ILE A 31 -3.12 13.59 1.35
CA ILE A 31 -2.24 12.57 1.96
C ILE A 31 -2.59 12.32 3.43
N VAL A 32 -2.99 13.37 4.16
CA VAL A 32 -3.38 13.27 5.56
C VAL A 32 -4.74 12.59 5.75
N LYS A 33 -5.70 12.83 4.84
CA LYS A 33 -7.11 12.39 4.99
C LYS A 33 -7.41 11.03 4.36
N VAL A 34 -6.66 10.62 3.34
CA VAL A 34 -6.91 9.36 2.64
C VAL A 34 -6.72 8.15 3.57
N ASP A 35 -7.44 7.08 3.24
CA ASP A 35 -7.31 5.80 3.95
C ASP A 35 -5.95 5.13 3.69
N ASP A 36 -5.65 4.04 4.40
CA ASP A 36 -4.42 3.25 4.22
C ASP A 36 -4.22 2.69 2.81
N PHE A 37 -5.26 2.71 1.98
CA PHE A 37 -5.23 2.33 0.56
C PHE A 37 -5.12 3.52 -0.40
N GLY A 38 -4.97 4.74 0.13
CA GLY A 38 -4.91 5.97 -0.68
C GLY A 38 -6.26 6.35 -1.29
N LEU A 39 -7.37 5.86 -0.72
CA LEU A 39 -8.72 6.11 -1.20
C LEU A 39 -9.40 7.21 -0.40
N TYR A 40 -10.21 8.01 -1.09
CA TYR A 40 -11.03 9.05 -0.46
C TYR A 40 -12.22 9.45 -1.35
N TYR A 41 -13.07 10.36 -0.85
CA TYR A 41 -14.14 10.96 -1.65
C TYR A 41 -13.56 11.80 -2.80
N GLY A 42 -14.18 11.70 -3.99
CA GLY A 42 -13.75 12.39 -5.20
C GLY A 42 -14.62 13.59 -5.59
N SER A 43 -15.76 13.79 -4.94
CA SER A 43 -16.64 14.92 -5.27
C SER A 43 -16.02 16.25 -4.82
N PRO A 44 -15.93 17.28 -5.69
CA PRO A 44 -15.32 18.57 -5.36
C PRO A 44 -15.93 19.25 -4.14
N LYS A 45 -17.27 19.19 -3.99
CA LYS A 45 -17.99 19.77 -2.85
C LYS A 45 -17.57 19.17 -1.49
N ILE A 46 -17.42 17.85 -1.41
CA ILE A 46 -16.97 17.16 -0.18
C ILE A 46 -15.49 17.45 0.08
N LEU A 47 -14.67 17.51 -0.97
CA LEU A 47 -13.25 17.82 -0.84
C LEU A 47 -13.03 19.25 -0.33
N ALA A 48 -13.79 20.21 -0.84
CA ALA A 48 -13.74 21.60 -0.36
C ALA A 48 -14.02 21.69 1.14
N SER A 49 -15.12 21.08 1.61
CA SER A 49 -15.54 21.18 3.01
C SER A 49 -14.65 20.38 3.98
N LEU A 50 -14.18 19.19 3.59
CA LEU A 50 -13.40 18.33 4.48
C LEU A 50 -11.90 18.65 4.49
N LEU A 51 -11.35 19.15 3.38
CA LEU A 51 -9.93 19.50 3.29
C LEU A 51 -9.64 20.95 3.69
N PHE A 52 -10.62 21.84 3.54
CA PHE A 52 -10.47 23.25 3.90
C PHE A 52 -11.59 23.73 4.83
N PRO A 53 -11.63 23.28 6.09
CA PRO A 53 -12.69 23.66 7.03
C PRO A 53 -12.79 25.17 7.29
N LEU A 54 -11.64 25.87 7.32
CA LEU A 54 -11.57 27.31 7.63
C LEU A 54 -11.72 28.21 6.39
N ASN A 55 -11.20 27.78 5.24
CA ASN A 55 -11.15 28.55 4.01
C ASN A 55 -11.71 27.73 2.84
N VAL A 56 -13.03 27.55 2.82
CA VAL A 56 -13.69 26.66 1.84
C VAL A 56 -13.55 27.24 0.42
N PRO A 57 -12.80 26.58 -0.48
CA PRO A 57 -12.66 27.03 -1.86
C PRO A 57 -13.93 26.75 -2.66
N THR A 58 -14.13 27.50 -3.74
CA THR A 58 -15.23 27.26 -4.69
C THR A 58 -15.07 25.90 -5.37
N GLU A 59 -16.18 25.20 -5.60
CA GLU A 59 -16.23 23.90 -6.29
C GLU A 59 -15.46 23.90 -7.63
N LYS A 60 -15.58 24.97 -8.43
CA LYS A 60 -14.85 25.12 -9.70
C LYS A 60 -13.33 25.12 -9.54
N LYS A 61 -12.80 25.69 -8.45
CA LYS A 61 -11.36 25.70 -8.17
C LYS A 61 -10.89 24.29 -7.82
N VAL A 62 -11.62 23.61 -6.94
CA VAL A 62 -11.30 22.23 -6.54
C VAL A 62 -11.37 21.28 -7.74
N SER A 63 -12.34 21.45 -8.64
CA SER A 63 -12.40 20.65 -9.86
C SER A 63 -11.21 20.91 -10.80
N SER A 64 -10.72 22.16 -10.90
CA SER A 64 -9.50 22.49 -11.66
C SER A 64 -8.28 21.79 -11.07
N TRP A 65 -8.08 21.92 -9.75
CA TRP A 65 -6.95 21.29 -9.06
C TRP A 65 -7.00 19.77 -9.15
N LEU A 66 -8.18 19.15 -9.06
CA LEU A 66 -8.33 17.71 -9.29
C LEU A 66 -7.96 17.31 -10.71
N ALA A 67 -8.37 18.09 -11.72
CA ALA A 67 -8.01 17.82 -13.11
C ALA A 67 -6.48 17.90 -13.32
N GLU A 68 -5.81 18.87 -12.70
CA GLU A 68 -4.35 18.98 -12.70
C GLU A 68 -3.69 17.74 -12.06
N LEU A 69 -4.18 17.29 -10.90
CA LEU A 69 -3.66 16.10 -10.23
C LEU A 69 -3.88 14.80 -11.02
N VAL A 70 -4.99 14.72 -11.75
CA VAL A 70 -5.28 13.60 -12.67
C VAL A 70 -4.36 13.64 -13.88
N ASN A 71 -4.16 14.81 -14.48
CA ASN A 71 -3.25 15.00 -15.61
C ASN A 71 -1.78 14.71 -15.22
N GLY A 72 -1.38 15.08 -14.01
CA GLY A 72 -0.07 14.76 -13.45
C GLY A 72 0.11 13.28 -13.05
N GLY A 73 -0.93 12.44 -13.20
CA GLY A 73 -0.87 11.02 -12.87
C GLY A 73 -0.70 10.72 -11.37
N LEU A 74 -1.05 11.67 -10.50
CA LEU A 74 -0.93 11.52 -9.05
C LEU A 74 -2.20 10.92 -8.44
N VAL A 75 -3.35 11.31 -8.99
CA VAL A 75 -4.69 10.91 -8.55
C VAL A 75 -5.45 10.30 -9.72
N ALA A 76 -6.23 9.25 -9.46
CA ALA A 76 -7.26 8.76 -10.38
C ALA A 76 -8.64 8.91 -9.73
N THR A 77 -9.63 9.34 -10.50
CA THR A 77 -11.03 9.43 -10.05
C THR A 77 -11.84 8.29 -10.65
N TYR A 78 -12.83 7.79 -9.90
CA TYR A 78 -13.71 6.70 -10.35
C TYR A 78 -15.07 6.81 -9.67
N ARG A 79 -16.08 6.10 -10.19
CA ARG A 79 -17.36 5.93 -9.51
C ARG A 79 -17.38 4.61 -8.76
N GLY A 80 -17.81 4.64 -7.50
CA GLY A 80 -18.04 3.43 -6.71
C GLY A 80 -19.41 2.82 -7.02
N GLU A 81 -19.67 1.65 -6.46
CA GLU A 81 -20.94 0.91 -6.64
C GLU A 81 -22.15 1.75 -6.17
N ASP A 82 -21.94 2.61 -5.18
CA ASP A 82 -22.94 3.54 -4.64
C ASP A 82 -23.27 4.72 -5.58
N GLY A 83 -22.68 4.77 -6.78
CA GLY A 83 -22.82 5.87 -7.74
C GLY A 83 -22.07 7.15 -7.38
N ARG A 84 -21.40 7.19 -6.22
CA ARG A 84 -20.61 8.33 -5.74
C ARG A 84 -19.23 8.37 -6.37
N GLN A 85 -18.69 9.59 -6.52
CA GLN A 85 -17.33 9.79 -7.00
C GLN A 85 -16.32 9.60 -5.87
N TYR A 86 -15.29 8.79 -6.15
CA TYR A 86 -14.15 8.53 -5.29
C TYR A 86 -12.86 8.84 -6.03
N LEU A 87 -11.77 8.94 -5.27
CA LEU A 87 -10.44 9.10 -5.81
C LEU A 87 -9.47 8.11 -5.18
N LYS A 88 -8.40 7.82 -5.92
CA LYS A 88 -7.30 6.95 -5.52
C LYS A 88 -5.97 7.63 -5.83
N LEU A 89 -5.06 7.63 -4.86
CA LEU A 89 -3.67 8.02 -5.07
C LEU A 89 -2.90 6.87 -5.72
N LEU A 90 -2.35 7.09 -6.92
CA LEU A 90 -1.73 6.04 -7.73
C LEU A 90 -0.39 5.56 -7.17
N SER A 91 0.43 6.49 -6.67
CA SER A 91 1.75 6.18 -6.11
C SER A 91 1.73 5.84 -4.61
N TRP A 92 0.55 5.72 -3.99
CA TRP A 92 0.41 5.56 -2.54
C TRP A 92 1.26 4.43 -1.94
N ASP A 93 1.26 3.26 -2.59
CA ASP A 93 1.93 2.05 -2.11
C ASP A 93 3.46 2.14 -2.09
N LYS A 94 4.03 3.06 -2.88
CA LYS A 94 5.47 3.31 -2.91
C LYS A 94 5.91 4.22 -1.75
N HIS A 95 4.99 5.02 -1.24
CA HIS A 95 5.30 6.09 -0.29
C HIS A 95 4.73 5.85 1.12
N GLN A 96 3.71 5.01 1.28
CA GLN A 96 3.05 4.76 2.57
C GLN A 96 2.95 3.28 2.94
N ASN A 97 3.01 3.00 4.24
CA ASN A 97 2.82 1.66 4.78
C ASN A 97 1.34 1.37 5.02
N ARG A 98 0.84 0.24 4.48
CA ARG A 98 -0.52 -0.25 4.75
C ARG A 98 -0.58 -0.93 6.11
N ARG A 99 -1.50 -0.51 6.99
CA ARG A 99 -1.80 -1.21 8.26
C ARG A 99 -3.16 -1.91 8.21
N ALA A 100 -4.14 -1.29 7.57
CA ALA A 100 -5.47 -1.85 7.43
C ALA A 100 -5.51 -3.03 6.44
N THR A 101 -6.32 -4.04 6.77
CA THR A 101 -6.56 -5.22 5.91
C THR A 101 -7.69 -5.00 4.91
N LYS A 102 -8.63 -4.08 5.20
CA LYS A 102 -9.78 -3.77 4.35
C LYS A 102 -9.87 -2.26 4.11
N PRO A 103 -10.20 -1.80 2.89
CA PRO A 103 -10.37 -0.39 2.59
C PRO A 103 -11.66 0.15 3.20
N LYS A 104 -11.63 1.41 3.65
CA LYS A 104 -12.80 2.16 4.15
C LYS A 104 -13.70 2.67 3.02
N TYR A 105 -13.15 2.83 1.82
CA TYR A 105 -13.84 3.33 0.64
C TYR A 105 -13.93 2.23 -0.43
N PRO A 106 -14.97 2.23 -1.29
CA PRO A 106 -15.14 1.19 -2.31
C PRO A 106 -13.96 1.20 -3.27
N LEU A 107 -13.51 0.03 -3.69
CA LEU A 107 -12.45 -0.08 -4.70
C LEU A 107 -13.03 0.22 -6.09
N PRO A 108 -12.22 0.74 -7.03
CA PRO A 108 -12.66 0.84 -8.42
C PRO A 108 -13.03 -0.54 -8.95
N GLN A 109 -14.21 -0.67 -9.54
CA GLN A 109 -14.72 -1.96 -10.04
C GLN A 109 -13.83 -2.50 -11.16
N GLU A 110 -13.24 -1.65 -12.01
CA GLU A 110 -12.27 -2.05 -13.03
C GLU A 110 -11.20 -0.96 -13.22
N PHE A 111 -9.95 -1.35 -13.44
CA PHE A 111 -8.88 -0.46 -13.93
C PHE A 111 -8.98 -0.42 -15.47
N ASP A 112 -10.01 0.25 -15.98
CA ASP A 112 -10.12 0.51 -17.42
C ASP A 112 -9.10 1.58 -17.81
N ASN A 113 -7.91 1.14 -18.21
CA ASN A 113 -6.84 2.00 -18.71
C ASN A 113 -7.12 2.49 -20.16
N THR A 114 -8.36 2.91 -20.44
CA THR A 114 -8.75 3.46 -21.74
C THR A 114 -9.47 4.78 -21.54
N CYS A 115 -8.67 5.79 -21.21
CA CYS A 115 -9.00 7.18 -21.55
C CYS A 115 -8.77 7.33 -23.07
N SER A 116 -9.76 6.90 -23.85
CA SER A 116 -9.84 7.26 -25.26
C SER A 116 -10.34 8.70 -25.33
N GLN A 117 -9.40 9.64 -25.50
CA GLN A 117 -9.68 10.92 -26.12
C GLN A 117 -10.33 10.64 -27.48
N GLY A 118 -11.66 10.77 -27.52
CA GLY A 118 -12.48 10.63 -28.70
C GLY A 118 -13.35 11.86 -28.82
N VAL A 119 -12.99 12.69 -29.77
CA VAL A 119 -13.57 14.00 -30.11
C VAL A 119 -15.08 13.97 -30.36
N SER A 120 -15.73 15.10 -30.08
CA SER A 120 -17.11 15.42 -30.42
C SER A 120 -17.40 15.31 -31.92
N SER A 121 -18.54 14.70 -32.30
CA SER A 121 -19.50 15.25 -33.28
C SER A 121 -20.73 14.35 -33.43
N ASP A 122 -21.88 14.96 -33.12
CA ASP A 122 -23.15 14.97 -33.83
C ASP A 122 -23.92 13.68 -34.19
N ASN A 123 -25.09 13.60 -33.57
CA ASN A 123 -26.43 13.31 -34.14
C ASN A 123 -26.68 11.98 -34.87
N SER A 124 -27.52 11.12 -34.28
CA SER A 124 -28.96 11.06 -34.62
C SER A 124 -29.65 9.85 -34.00
N ASP A 125 -30.92 10.06 -33.69
CA ASP A 125 -31.89 9.15 -33.12
C ASP A 125 -32.06 7.84 -33.89
N THR A 126 -32.10 6.70 -33.20
CA THR A 126 -33.23 5.76 -33.37
C THR A 126 -33.37 4.80 -32.18
N CYS A 127 -34.56 4.85 -31.59
CA CYS A 127 -35.11 3.92 -30.61
C CYS A 127 -35.45 2.57 -31.28
N ALA A 128 -35.13 1.46 -30.62
CA ALA A 128 -35.81 0.18 -30.81
C ALA A 128 -35.81 -0.60 -29.48
N GLN A 129 -36.90 -1.31 -29.26
CA GLN A 129 -37.58 -1.52 -27.99
C GLN A 129 -37.82 -3.02 -27.76
N MET A 130 -37.47 -3.51 -26.56
CA MET A 130 -37.97 -4.73 -25.84
C MET A 130 -37.77 -6.11 -26.56
N GLN A 131 -37.78 -7.32 -25.98
CA GLN A 131 -38.26 -8.01 -24.76
C GLN A 131 -37.29 -9.21 -24.50
N ALA A 132 -36.84 -9.52 -23.27
CA ALA A 132 -37.45 -10.36 -22.22
C ALA A 132 -37.85 -11.79 -22.66
N ASP A 133 -37.14 -12.80 -22.11
CA ASP A 133 -37.77 -14.01 -21.57
C ASP A 133 -36.86 -14.72 -20.57
N SER A 134 -37.47 -15.13 -19.47
CA SER A 134 -36.84 -15.69 -18.28
C SER A 134 -37.07 -17.20 -18.19
N SER A 135 -36.14 -17.91 -17.58
CA SER A 135 -36.46 -19.16 -16.88
C SER A 135 -35.57 -19.29 -15.64
N VAL A 136 -36.21 -19.15 -14.49
CA VAL A 136 -35.73 -19.46 -13.15
C VAL A 136 -35.49 -20.95 -12.99
N ASN A 137 -34.42 -21.32 -12.29
CA ASN A 137 -34.44 -22.54 -11.49
C ASN A 137 -33.68 -22.31 -10.18
N VAL A 138 -34.38 -22.54 -9.08
CA VAL A 138 -33.91 -22.44 -7.70
C VAL A 138 -33.50 -23.83 -7.26
N ASN A 139 -32.34 -23.99 -6.63
CA ASN A 139 -32.25 -24.95 -5.53
C ASN A 139 -31.19 -24.56 -4.49
N GLU A 140 -31.54 -24.85 -3.24
CA GLU A 140 -30.93 -24.42 -1.98
C GLU A 140 -29.59 -25.09 -1.60
N ASN A 141 -28.82 -24.32 -0.84
CA ASN A 141 -27.86 -24.65 0.23
C ASN A 141 -27.53 -26.13 0.54
N VAL A 142 -26.24 -26.47 0.50
CA VAL A 142 -25.57 -27.22 1.58
C VAL A 142 -24.13 -26.69 1.75
N PHE A 143 -23.81 -26.21 2.96
CA PHE A 143 -22.47 -25.94 3.45
C PHE A 143 -21.81 -27.27 3.83
N GLU A 144 -20.59 -27.56 3.38
CA GLU A 144 -19.57 -28.30 4.16
C GLU A 144 -18.20 -28.32 3.44
N ASN A 145 -17.19 -27.88 4.21
CA ASN A 145 -15.75 -28.19 4.20
C ASN A 145 -15.15 -29.02 3.04
N VAL A 146 -14.24 -28.41 2.27
CA VAL A 146 -13.20 -29.15 1.52
C VAL A 146 -11.85 -28.44 1.62
N ASN A 147 -11.16 -28.65 2.75
CA ASN A 147 -9.77 -28.28 2.99
C ASN A 147 -8.77 -29.34 2.48
N GLU A 148 -9.12 -30.20 1.50
CA GLU A 148 -8.25 -31.33 1.15
C GLU A 148 -8.06 -31.63 -0.35
N LYS A 149 -8.53 -30.78 -1.26
CA LYS A 149 -8.32 -30.99 -2.71
C LYS A 149 -7.65 -29.81 -3.40
N ARG A 150 -6.40 -29.53 -3.02
CA ARG A 150 -5.41 -28.83 -3.87
C ARG A 150 -4.10 -29.59 -4.04
N LYS A 151 -4.05 -30.88 -3.70
CA LYS A 151 -3.07 -31.81 -4.27
C LYS A 151 -3.67 -32.36 -5.55
N ARG A 152 -2.96 -32.23 -6.67
CA ARG A 152 -3.21 -32.83 -8.02
C ARG A 152 -3.86 -31.95 -9.09
N VAL A 153 -3.49 -30.66 -9.24
CA VAL A 153 -3.47 -30.01 -10.57
C VAL A 153 -2.38 -28.92 -10.60
N SER A 154 -1.11 -29.31 -10.69
CA SER A 154 -0.02 -28.51 -11.29
C SER A 154 1.27 -29.36 -11.33
N ALA A 155 1.18 -30.58 -11.84
CA ALA A 155 2.36 -31.25 -12.36
C ALA A 155 2.68 -30.58 -13.70
N GLN A 156 3.94 -30.19 -13.89
CA GLN A 156 4.51 -29.49 -15.07
C GLN A 156 4.55 -27.95 -15.01
N ARG A 157 5.32 -27.41 -14.06
CA ARG A 157 6.30 -26.31 -14.28
C ARG A 157 7.19 -26.14 -13.04
N GLY A 158 8.48 -26.46 -13.15
CA GLY A 158 9.56 -25.94 -12.28
C GLY A 158 9.84 -26.63 -10.94
N ALA A 159 10.20 -27.92 -10.95
CA ALA A 159 10.51 -28.75 -9.77
C ALA A 159 11.82 -28.42 -9.02
N GLY A 160 12.12 -27.14 -8.75
CA GLY A 160 13.34 -26.78 -8.03
C GLY A 160 13.28 -25.52 -7.16
N VAL A 161 12.29 -24.66 -7.34
CA VAL A 161 12.19 -23.39 -6.58
C VAL A 161 11.15 -23.48 -5.46
N ASP A 162 10.04 -24.20 -5.68
CA ASP A 162 8.96 -24.29 -4.70
C ASP A 162 9.34 -25.12 -3.46
N ASP A 163 10.10 -26.21 -3.64
CA ASP A 163 10.54 -27.05 -2.50
C ASP A 163 11.50 -26.30 -1.56
N THR A 164 12.37 -25.43 -2.11
CA THR A 164 13.37 -24.68 -1.31
C THR A 164 12.73 -23.63 -0.41
N PHE A 165 11.71 -22.93 -0.92
CA PHE A 165 11.00 -21.93 -0.13
C PHE A 165 10.17 -22.56 0.97
N ASP A 166 9.50 -23.68 0.67
CA ASP A 166 8.69 -24.38 1.67
C ASP A 166 9.56 -24.95 2.80
N GLN A 167 10.80 -25.36 2.51
CA GLN A 167 11.78 -25.75 3.53
C GLN A 167 12.08 -24.58 4.50
N PHE A 168 12.41 -23.40 3.98
CA PHE A 168 12.57 -22.19 4.80
C PHE A 168 11.30 -21.84 5.58
N TRP A 169 10.15 -21.88 4.92
CA TRP A 169 8.87 -21.50 5.52
C TRP A 169 8.43 -22.44 6.65
N SER A 170 8.78 -23.71 6.57
CA SER A 170 8.47 -24.71 7.60
C SER A 170 9.19 -24.42 8.92
N VAL A 171 10.46 -23.97 8.84
CA VAL A 171 11.37 -23.76 9.97
C VAL A 171 11.17 -22.41 10.66
N TYR A 172 10.68 -21.40 9.93
CA TYR A 172 10.52 -20.06 10.48
C TYR A 172 9.40 -19.98 11.53
N PRO A 173 9.69 -19.54 12.78
CA PRO A 173 8.73 -19.57 13.89
C PRO A 173 7.54 -18.61 13.70
N ARG A 174 7.77 -17.45 13.08
CA ARG A 174 6.73 -16.44 12.82
C ARG A 174 6.24 -16.48 11.37
N LYS A 175 5.11 -17.15 11.12
CA LYS A 175 4.56 -17.39 9.78
C LYS A 175 3.62 -16.27 9.29
N VAL A 176 4.17 -15.07 9.10
CA VAL A 176 3.41 -13.88 8.64
C VAL A 176 3.92 -13.40 7.29
N GLY A 177 3.01 -12.98 6.40
CA GLY A 177 3.37 -12.33 5.13
C GLY A 177 4.00 -13.26 4.07
N LYS A 178 3.45 -14.47 3.88
CA LYS A 178 3.98 -15.47 2.91
C LYS A 178 4.22 -14.89 1.52
N LYS A 179 3.29 -14.08 0.99
CA LYS A 179 3.40 -13.46 -0.35
C LYS A 179 4.64 -12.56 -0.48
N ASP A 180 4.93 -11.75 0.53
CA ASP A 180 6.10 -10.87 0.52
C ASP A 180 7.40 -11.65 0.69
N ALA A 181 7.37 -12.71 1.51
CA ALA A 181 8.51 -13.60 1.69
C ALA A 181 8.84 -14.34 0.38
N VAL A 182 7.83 -14.86 -0.33
CA VAL A 182 7.99 -15.47 -1.67
C VAL A 182 8.56 -14.47 -2.66
N LYS A 183 8.07 -13.22 -2.65
CA LYS A 183 8.58 -12.18 -3.56
C LYS A 183 10.08 -11.93 -3.34
N VAL A 184 10.52 -11.85 -2.09
CA VAL A 184 11.95 -11.67 -1.76
C VAL A 184 12.74 -12.94 -2.08
N TRP A 185 12.21 -14.13 -1.80
CA TRP A 185 12.87 -15.40 -2.14
C TRP A 185 13.12 -15.53 -3.65
N ASN A 186 12.12 -15.16 -4.46
CA ASN A 186 12.22 -15.15 -5.93
C ASN A 186 13.20 -14.09 -6.45
N GLN A 187 13.49 -13.04 -5.67
CA GLN A 187 14.52 -12.05 -5.99
C GLN A 187 15.92 -12.57 -5.65
N ILE A 188 16.08 -13.22 -4.50
CA ILE A 188 17.35 -13.83 -4.07
C ILE A 188 17.72 -15.01 -4.98
N ARG A 189 16.72 -15.76 -5.46
CA ARG A 189 16.89 -17.00 -6.25
C ARG A 189 17.95 -17.92 -5.62
N PRO A 190 17.78 -18.33 -4.36
CA PRO A 190 18.79 -19.11 -3.68
C PRO A 190 18.97 -20.47 -4.36
N ASN A 191 20.23 -20.86 -4.55
CA ASN A 191 20.56 -22.23 -4.93
C ASN A 191 20.35 -23.18 -3.70
N PRO A 192 20.42 -24.51 -3.89
CA PRO A 192 20.23 -25.45 -2.77
C PRO A 192 21.19 -25.21 -1.59
N ASP A 193 22.44 -24.85 -1.86
CA ASP A 193 23.43 -24.57 -0.81
C ASP A 193 23.09 -23.30 0.00
N LEU A 194 22.70 -22.21 -0.67
CA LEU A 194 22.27 -20.97 -0.04
C LEU A 194 20.95 -21.17 0.71
N THR A 195 20.05 -22.00 0.19
CA THR A 195 18.82 -22.39 0.91
C THR A 195 19.16 -23.07 2.24
N ASN A 196 20.09 -24.03 2.21
CA ASN A 196 20.57 -24.69 3.42
C ASN A 196 21.25 -23.70 4.39
N GLN A 197 22.02 -22.74 3.89
CA GLN A 197 22.62 -21.69 4.72
C GLN A 197 21.55 -20.80 5.37
N ILE A 198 20.53 -20.38 4.63
CA ILE A 198 19.42 -19.59 5.15
C ILE A 198 18.68 -20.38 6.24
N VAL A 199 18.32 -21.64 5.99
CA VAL A 199 17.63 -22.51 6.94
C VAL A 199 18.46 -22.72 8.22
N GLN A 200 19.76 -22.99 8.08
CA GLN A 200 20.66 -23.08 9.23
C GLN A 200 20.77 -21.77 10.00
N GLY A 201 20.78 -20.62 9.31
CA GLY A 201 20.72 -19.31 9.94
C GLY A 201 19.46 -19.15 10.78
N VAL A 202 18.29 -19.53 10.26
CA VAL A 202 17.03 -19.49 11.02
C VAL A 202 17.09 -20.40 12.26
N GLU A 203 17.62 -21.62 12.15
CA GLU A 203 17.78 -22.51 13.31
C GLU A 203 18.73 -21.97 14.38
N ARG A 204 19.78 -21.25 13.97
CA ARG A 204 20.67 -20.54 14.91
C ARG A 204 19.94 -19.39 15.59
N TRP A 205 19.23 -18.58 14.82
CA TRP A 205 18.44 -17.47 15.34
C TRP A 205 17.33 -17.92 16.29
N LYS A 206 16.69 -19.08 16.06
CA LYS A 206 15.71 -19.67 17.00
C LYS A 206 16.29 -19.95 18.40
N ARG A 207 17.61 -20.12 18.50
CA ARG A 207 18.32 -20.36 19.77
C ARG A 207 18.92 -19.09 20.37
N SER A 208 18.85 -17.95 19.67
CA SER A 208 19.44 -16.71 20.15
C SER A 208 18.56 -16.04 21.20
N GLU A 209 19.18 -15.35 22.15
CA GLU A 209 18.47 -14.59 23.19
C GLU A 209 17.49 -13.58 22.59
N GLN A 210 17.82 -12.97 21.44
CA GLN A 210 16.96 -11.98 20.81
C GLN A 210 15.61 -12.56 20.34
N TRP A 211 15.56 -13.82 19.92
CA TRP A 211 14.32 -14.47 19.47
C TRP A 211 13.62 -15.26 20.58
N THR A 212 14.33 -15.61 21.66
CA THR A 212 13.72 -16.28 22.82
C THR A 212 13.23 -15.28 23.87
N LYS A 213 13.77 -14.05 23.89
CA LYS A 213 13.34 -12.98 24.79
C LYS A 213 11.91 -12.53 24.49
N ASP A 214 11.18 -12.22 25.57
CA ASP A 214 9.79 -11.75 25.55
C ASP A 214 8.86 -12.66 24.72
N ASP A 215 9.04 -13.98 24.84
CA ASP A 215 8.25 -15.02 24.13
C ASP A 215 8.25 -14.85 22.60
N GLY A 216 9.40 -14.46 22.03
CA GLY A 216 9.55 -14.30 20.59
C GLY A 216 8.80 -13.10 19.99
N ARG A 217 8.39 -12.13 20.83
CA ARG A 217 7.71 -10.91 20.39
C ARG A 217 8.52 -10.10 19.36
N PHE A 218 9.85 -10.21 19.41
CA PHE A 218 10.78 -9.50 18.53
C PHE A 218 11.30 -10.33 17.34
N ILE A 219 10.71 -11.50 17.06
CA ILE A 219 11.05 -12.26 15.85
C ILE A 219 10.68 -11.44 14.61
N PRO A 220 11.63 -11.09 13.72
CA PRO A 220 11.37 -10.30 12.53
C PRO A 220 10.45 -11.04 11.56
N TYR A 221 9.78 -10.32 10.66
CA TYR A 221 9.01 -10.94 9.59
C TYR A 221 9.95 -11.69 8.62
N PRO A 222 9.53 -12.85 8.06
CA PRO A 222 10.34 -13.64 7.14
C PRO A 222 10.89 -12.82 5.97
N ALA A 223 10.07 -11.95 5.37
CA ALA A 223 10.51 -11.08 4.27
C ALA A 223 11.59 -10.07 4.71
N THR A 224 11.53 -9.57 5.95
CA THR A 224 12.53 -8.64 6.50
C THR A 224 13.82 -9.38 6.85
N PHE A 225 13.73 -10.58 7.39
CA PHE A 225 14.87 -11.46 7.62
C PHE A 225 15.60 -11.79 6.32
N LEU A 226 14.85 -12.09 5.25
CA LEU A 226 15.40 -12.39 3.94
C LEU A 226 16.06 -11.15 3.29
N ARG A 227 15.39 -9.98 3.31
CA ARG A 227 15.94 -8.74 2.73
C ARG A 227 17.22 -8.26 3.42
N GLY A 228 17.32 -8.48 4.73
CA GLY A 228 18.49 -8.08 5.50
C GLY A 228 19.62 -9.10 5.49
N GLU A 229 19.51 -10.18 4.71
CA GLU A 229 20.48 -11.27 4.68
C GLU A 229 20.90 -11.78 6.06
N ARG A 230 19.96 -11.77 7.02
CA ARG A 230 20.28 -11.88 8.45
C ARG A 230 20.79 -13.26 8.86
N TRP A 231 20.69 -14.25 7.98
CA TRP A 231 21.33 -15.55 8.15
C TRP A 231 22.87 -15.47 8.12
N ASN A 232 23.43 -14.40 7.55
CA ASN A 232 24.88 -14.11 7.51
C ASN A 232 25.38 -13.25 8.68
N GLU A 233 24.48 -12.69 9.51
CA GLU A 233 24.80 -11.64 10.50
C GLU A 233 25.59 -12.15 11.74
N TYR A 234 26.16 -13.36 11.70
CA TYR A 234 26.83 -14.02 12.84
C TYR A 234 28.29 -14.45 12.60
N ASP A 235 28.99 -13.85 11.63
CA ASP A 235 30.47 -13.87 11.59
C ASP A 235 31.10 -12.66 12.29
N ARG A 236 30.28 -11.73 12.80
CA ARG A 236 30.78 -10.63 13.65
C ARG A 236 30.46 -10.95 15.10
N ALA A 237 31.48 -11.45 15.79
CA ALA A 237 31.52 -11.48 17.25
C ALA A 237 31.02 -10.14 17.80
N GLU A 238 30.15 -10.23 18.80
CA GLU A 238 29.53 -9.16 19.59
C GLU A 238 30.08 -7.75 19.34
N VAL A 239 29.41 -6.98 18.48
CA VAL A 239 29.44 -5.53 18.58
C VAL A 239 28.05 -5.12 19.02
N ILE A 240 27.90 -4.97 20.34
CA ILE A 240 26.84 -4.16 20.94
C ILE A 240 26.83 -2.85 20.15
N PRO A 241 25.75 -2.47 19.45
CA PRO A 241 25.68 -1.13 18.89
C PRO A 241 25.65 -0.18 20.10
N SER A 242 26.73 0.56 20.28
CA SER A 242 26.79 1.66 21.24
C SER A 242 25.58 2.56 21.01
N PRO A 243 24.91 3.01 22.08
CA PRO A 243 23.80 3.94 21.93
C PRO A 243 24.36 5.18 21.23
N LYS A 244 23.76 5.54 20.09
CA LYS A 244 24.03 6.83 19.44
C LYS A 244 23.89 7.91 20.51
N PRO A 245 24.86 8.83 20.67
CA PRO A 245 24.71 9.91 21.62
C PRO A 245 23.42 10.66 21.27
N ALA A 246 22.52 10.75 22.26
CA ALA A 246 21.37 11.61 22.16
C ALA A 246 21.90 13.03 21.90
N THR A 247 21.65 13.56 20.71
CA THR A 247 21.78 14.99 20.46
C THR A 247 20.75 15.67 21.34
N VAL A 248 21.18 16.12 22.51
CA VAL A 248 20.46 17.11 23.29
C VAL A 248 20.45 18.36 22.43
N LYS A 249 19.33 18.61 21.73
CA LYS A 249 19.03 19.96 21.26
C LYS A 249 18.70 20.76 22.52
N ASN A 250 19.61 21.62 22.94
CA ASN A 250 19.30 22.68 23.88
C ASN A 250 18.27 23.58 23.20
N TYR A 251 17.06 23.62 23.73
CA TYR A 251 16.01 24.58 23.38
C TYR A 251 16.09 25.73 24.39
N ASP A 252 17.18 26.48 24.35
CA ASP A 252 17.39 27.65 25.19
C ASP A 252 17.95 28.78 24.33
N ASP A 253 17.14 29.19 23.35
CA ASP A 253 17.21 30.51 22.72
C ASP A 253 15.76 31.00 22.67
N GLY A 254 15.38 31.74 23.71
CA GLY A 254 14.04 32.24 23.96
C GLY A 254 13.65 33.38 23.02
N GLU A 255 13.23 33.03 21.81
CA GLU A 255 12.47 33.95 20.95
C GLU A 255 10.97 33.68 21.16
N ASP A 256 10.40 34.49 22.04
CA ASP A 256 8.99 34.51 22.44
C ASP A 256 8.14 34.99 21.26
N PHE A 257 7.50 34.05 20.57
CA PHE A 257 6.72 34.26 19.34
C PHE A 257 5.35 34.93 19.58
N LEU A 258 5.04 35.34 20.81
CA LEU A 258 3.76 35.95 21.18
C LEU A 258 3.95 37.19 22.07
N ASP A 259 4.60 38.23 21.55
CA ASP A 259 4.40 39.60 22.03
C ASP A 259 3.65 40.40 20.96
N ASP A 260 2.32 40.29 20.99
CA ASP A 260 1.41 41.27 20.39
C ASP A 260 1.12 42.34 21.47
N GLY A 261 1.91 43.41 21.48
CA GLY A 261 1.74 44.58 22.32
C GLY A 261 1.31 45.81 21.51
N GLU A 262 0.10 46.29 21.82
CA GLU A 262 -0.65 47.50 21.38
C GLU A 262 0.06 48.62 20.60
#